data_AF-A0A1I1S847-F1
#
_entry.id   AF-A0A1I1S847-F1
#
_cell.length_a   1.000
_cell.length_b   1.000
_cell.length_c   1.000
_cell.angle_alpha   90.00
_cell.angle_beta   90.00
_cell.angle_gamma   90.00
#
_symmetry.space_group_name_H-M   'P 1'
#
loop_
_entity.id
_entity.type
_entity.pdbx_description
1 polymer ?
#
loop_
_entity_poly.entity_id
_entity_poly.type
_entity_poly.pdbx_seq_one_letter_code
_entity_poly.pdbx_strand_id
1 'polypeptide(L)' 'MYKRKTKGMNNNAIEFIESVLLQSQDMTLKCGSSTSLDLASIITTMYRVTKAILVGFLPRKALISLYT' A
#
# COMPACT_ATOMS: atom_id res chain seq x y z
N MET A 1 -12.76 21.46 -15.00
CA MET A 1 -13.19 20.18 -14.37
C MET A 1 -11.98 19.25 -14.29
N TYR A 2 -11.21 19.29 -13.19
CA TYR A 2 -9.96 18.52 -13.07
C TYR A 2 -10.30 17.08 -12.69
N LYS A 3 -10.22 16.18 -13.68
CA LYS A 3 -10.35 14.73 -13.49
C LYS A 3 -9.10 14.26 -12.72
N ARG A 4 -9.16 14.24 -11.39
CA ARG A 4 -8.15 13.57 -10.57
C ARG A 4 -8.18 12.09 -10.95
N LYS A 5 -7.26 11.66 -11.79
CA LYS A 5 -6.91 10.25 -11.91
C LYS A 5 -6.27 9.86 -10.59
N THR A 6 -7.08 9.55 -9.58
CA THR A 6 -6.63 8.69 -8.49
C THR A 6 -6.29 7.37 -9.15
N LYS A 7 -5.01 7.21 -9.51
CA LYS A 7 -4.44 5.98 -10.05
C LYS A 7 -4.41 4.99 -8.87
N GLY A 8 -5.60 4.55 -8.48
CA GLY A 8 -5.80 3.51 -7.48
C GLY A 8 -5.01 2.29 -7.90
N MET A 9 -4.39 1.65 -6.92
CA MET A 9 -3.64 0.41 -7.07
C MET A 9 -4.28 -0.50 -8.12
N ASN A 10 -3.52 -0.77 -9.18
CA ASN A 10 -3.91 -1.74 -10.19
C ASN A 10 -3.97 -3.13 -9.54
N ASN A 11 -4.85 -4.02 -9.99
CA ASN A 11 -4.97 -5.38 -9.44
C ASN A 11 -3.62 -6.13 -9.48
N ASN A 12 -2.83 -5.93 -10.54
CA ASN A 12 -1.48 -6.49 -10.64
C ASN A 12 -0.53 -5.99 -9.54
N ALA A 13 -0.71 -4.76 -9.05
CA ALA A 13 0.09 -4.23 -7.95
C ALA A 13 -0.32 -4.87 -6.62
N ILE A 14 -1.60 -5.22 -6.45
CA ILE A 14 -2.10 -5.92 -5.27
C ILE A 14 -1.50 -7.33 -5.21
N GLU A 15 -1.57 -8.09 -6.30
CA GLU A 15 -1.00 -9.45 -6.38
C GLU A 15 0.51 -9.45 -6.16
N PHE A 16 1.22 -8.46 -6.71
CA PHE A 16 2.66 -8.30 -6.47
C PHE A 16 2.95 -8.02 -4.98
N ILE A 17 2.15 -7.18 -4.35
CA ILE A 17 2.35 -6.85 -2.92
C ILE A 17 2.03 -8.05 -2.04
N GLU A 18 0.98 -8.80 -2.35
CA GLU A 18 0.62 -10.04 -1.66
C GLU A 18 1.73 -11.09 -1.75
N SER A 19 2.23 -11.38 -2.96
CA SER A 19 3.30 -12.36 -3.16
C SER A 19 4.59 -12.01 -2.43
N VAL A 20 4.99 -10.74 -2.44
CA VAL A 20 6.20 -10.30 -1.73
C VAL A 20 6.00 -10.28 -0.22
N LEU A 21 4.83 -9.87 0.27
CA LEU A 21 4.53 -9.91 1.71
C LEU A 21 4.45 -11.34 2.24
N LEU A 22 3.94 -12.30 1.45
CA LEU A 22 3.96 -13.73 1.80
C LEU A 22 5.38 -14.29 1.88
N GLN A 23 6.31 -13.80 1.07
CA GLN A 23 7.70 -14.25 1.06
C GLN A 23 8.58 -13.56 2.11
N SER A 24 8.34 -12.27 2.38
CA SER A 24 9.27 -11.41 3.11
C SER A 24 8.78 -11.04 4.50
N GLN A 25 7.49 -11.21 4.79
CA GLN A 25 6.72 -10.59 5.89
C GLN A 25 6.73 -9.06 5.89
N ASP A 26 7.86 -8.41 5.59
CA ASP A 26 8.02 -6.96 5.55
C ASP A 26 8.10 -6.42 4.12
N MET A 27 7.48 -5.27 3.89
CA MET A 27 7.56 -4.53 2.63
C MET A 27 7.63 -3.01 2.87
N THR A 28 8.42 -2.33 2.02
CA THR A 28 8.37 -0.88 1.90
C THR A 28 7.66 -0.46 0.61
N LEU A 29 6.52 0.22 0.73
CA LEU A 29 5.83 0.84 -0.40
C LEU A 29 6.28 2.28 -0.59
N LYS A 30 6.73 2.62 -1.80
CA LYS A 30 7.01 3.99 -2.18
C LYS A 30 5.73 4.66 -2.69
N CYS A 31 5.02 5.32 -1.79
CA CYS A 31 3.85 6.13 -2.13
C CYS A 31 4.34 7.45 -2.75
N GLY A 32 4.09 7.66 -4.05
CA GLY A 32 4.56 8.83 -4.80
C GLY A 32 3.91 10.16 -4.35
N SER A 33 3.52 11.01 -5.29
CA SER A 33 2.77 12.26 -4.99
C SER A 33 1.32 12.02 -4.53
N SER A 34 1.05 10.87 -3.94
CA SER A 34 -0.25 10.50 -3.37
C SER A 34 -0.51 11.36 -2.13
N THR A 35 -1.71 11.95 -2.07
CA THR A 35 -2.14 12.72 -0.90
C THR A 35 -2.37 11.78 0.30
N SER A 36 -2.39 12.32 1.52
CA SER A 36 -2.60 11.53 2.75
C SER A 36 -3.87 10.67 2.70
N LEU A 37 -4.92 11.15 2.02
CA LEU A 37 -6.18 10.44 1.78
C LEU A 37 -6.01 9.19 0.89
N ASP A 38 -5.22 9.30 -0.17
CA ASP A 38 -4.93 8.17 -1.06
C ASP A 38 -4.17 7.08 -0.31
N LEU A 39 -3.24 7.48 0.57
CA LEU A 39 -2.42 6.59 1.37
C LEU A 39 -3.25 5.78 2.38
N ALA A 40 -4.20 6.43 3.06
CA ALA A 40 -5.12 5.74 3.97
C ALA A 40 -5.97 4.70 3.24
N SER A 41 -6.48 5.03 2.05
CA SER A 41 -7.25 4.07 1.24
C SER A 41 -6.40 2.88 0.82
N ILE A 42 -5.15 3.12 0.38
CA ILE A 42 -4.18 2.08 0.02
C ILE A 42 -3.90 1.14 1.20
N ILE A 43 -3.61 1.69 2.39
CA ILE A 43 -3.36 0.89 3.59
C ILE A 43 -4.59 0.05 3.95
N THR A 44 -5.79 0.62 3.85
CA THR A 44 -7.04 -0.10 4.17
C THR A 44 -7.29 -1.25 3.19
N THR A 45 -7.05 -1.02 1.89
CA THR A 45 -7.14 -2.07 0.87
C THR A 45 -6.09 -3.14 1.09
N MET A 46 -4.85 -2.76 1.40
CA MET A 46 -3.76 -3.68 1.72
C MET A 46 -4.09 -4.56 2.90
N TYR A 47 -4.52 -3.98 4.03
CA TYR A 47 -4.94 -4.75 5.20
C TYR A 47 -6.08 -5.73 4.90
N ARG A 48 -7.04 -5.34 4.05
CA ARG A 48 -8.14 -6.23 3.65
C ARG A 48 -7.67 -7.43 2.83
N VAL A 49 -6.71 -7.24 1.93
CA VAL A 49 -6.24 -8.30 1.02
C VAL A 49 -5.17 -9.17 1.69
N THR A 50 -4.16 -8.55 2.27
CA THR A 50 -2.94 -9.24 2.72
C THR A 50 -2.83 -9.37 4.24
N LYS A 51 -3.77 -8.82 5.01
CA LYS A 51 -3.68 -8.71 6.48
C LYS A 51 -2.42 -7.98 6.98
N ALA A 52 -1.76 -7.22 6.10
CA ALA A 52 -0.60 -6.43 6.48
C ALA A 52 -1.00 -5.12 7.15
N ILE A 53 -0.26 -4.77 8.21
CA ILE A 53 -0.43 -3.54 8.98
C ILE A 53 0.67 -2.55 8.65
N LEU A 54 0.32 -1.25 8.70
CA LEU A 54 1.32 -0.19 8.59
C LEU A 54 2.15 -0.16 9.88
N VAL A 55 3.45 -0.40 9.77
CA VAL A 55 4.41 -0.38 10.89
C VAL A 55 5.05 0.99 11.03
N GLY A 56 5.19 1.73 9.94
CA GLY A 56 5.80 3.05 9.98
C GLY A 56 5.57 3.85 8.72
N PHE A 57 5.65 5.17 8.84
CA PHE A 57 5.54 6.08 7.72
C PHE A 57 6.74 7.04 7.69
N LEU A 58 7.39 7.07 6.52
CA LEU A 58 8.47 7.98 6.16
C LEU A 58 7.95 8.91 5.05
N PRO A 59 8.60 10.06 4.79
CA PRO A 59 8.18 10.94 3.71
C PRO A 59 8.14 10.16 2.38
N ARG A 60 6.93 9.95 1.84
CA ARG A 60 6.67 9.20 0.60
C ARG A 60 6.99 7.69 0.66
N LYS A 61 7.09 7.10 1.86
CA LYS A 61 7.27 5.66 2.04
C LYS A 61 6.41 5.13 3.17
N ALA A 62 5.67 4.05 2.92
CA ALA A 62 4.94 3.30 3.92
C ALA A 62 5.66 1.98 4.18
N LEU A 63 5.95 1.69 5.44
CA LEU A 63 6.45 0.40 5.89
C LEU A 63 5.24 -0.43 6.32
N ILE A 64 5.04 -1.57 5.68
CA ILE A 64 3.98 -2.52 5.99
C ILE A 64 4.59 -3.87 6.32
N SER A 65 4.05 -4.52 7.36
CA SER A 65 4.40 -5.88 7.77
C SER A 65 3.16 -6.73 7.77
N LEU A 66 3.28 -7.97 7.31
CA LEU A 66 2.24 -8.98 7.49
C LEU A 66 2.04 -9.21 8.99
N TYR A 67 0.80 -9.15 9.45
CA TYR A 67 0.44 -9.55 10.79
C TYR A 67 -0.10 -10.98 10.69
N THR A 68 0.78 -11.97 10.84
CA THR A 68 0.40 -13.40 10.94
C THR A 68 -0.19 -13.71 12.30
#